data_AF-A0A0L6WZ26-F1
#
_entry.id   AF-A0A0L6WZ26-F1
#
_cell.length_a   1.000
_cell.length_b   1.000
_cell.length_c   1.000
_cell.angle_alpha   90.00
_cell.angle_beta   90.00
_cell.angle_gamma   90.00
#
_symmetry.space_group_name_H-M   'P 1'
#
loop_
_entity.id
_entity.type
_entity.pdbx_description
1 polymer ?
#
loop_
_entity_poly.entity_id
_entity_poly.type
_entity_poly.pdbx_seq_one_letter_code
_entity_poly.pdbx_strand_id
1 'polypeptide(L)' 'HTIELLPNSAPSSCKVFPLMPREQDKLNTFLQENLDSSHICPSKSPMASLVFFIKKKDGSF' A
#
# COMPACT_ATOMS: atom_id res chain seq x y z
N HIS A 1 -15.67 -1.14 -10.85
CA HIS A 1 -16.09 -0.69 -9.50
C HIS A 1 -15.77 0.80 -9.39
N THR A 2 -16.68 1.60 -8.82
CA THR A 2 -16.53 3.05 -8.67
C THR A 2 -16.63 3.41 -7.19
N ILE A 3 -15.79 4.32 -6.72
CA ILE A 3 -15.79 4.80 -5.33
C ILE A 3 -16.31 6.24 -5.32
N GLU A 4 -17.45 6.46 -4.67
CA GLU A 4 -18.03 7.80 -4.50
C GLU A 4 -17.44 8.46 -3.25
N LEU A 5 -16.92 9.69 -3.41
CA LEU A 5 -16.39 10.47 -2.31
C LEU A 5 -17.47 11.36 -1.70
N LEU A 6 -17.36 11.62 -0.40
CA LEU A 6 -18.24 12.59 0.26
C LEU A 6 -18.02 14.01 -0.29
N PRO A 7 -19.06 14.85 -0.36
CA PRO A 7 -18.91 16.24 -0.78
C PRO A 7 -17.84 16.97 0.03
N ASN A 8 -16.99 17.75 -0.66
CA ASN A 8 -15.88 18.54 -0.08
C ASN A 8 -14.72 17.72 0.53
N SER A 9 -14.60 16.43 0.23
CA SER A 9 -13.42 15.66 0.64
C SER A 9 -12.14 16.19 -0.02
N ALA A 10 -11.10 16.42 0.77
CA ALA A 10 -9.78 16.77 0.26
C ALA A 10 -8.90 15.51 0.09
N PRO A 11 -8.01 15.47 -0.92
CA PRO A 11 -7.01 14.41 -1.04
C PRO A 11 -6.12 14.33 0.21
N SER A 12 -5.88 13.12 0.71
CA SER A 12 -4.96 12.87 1.82
C SER A 12 -3.71 12.15 1.32
N SER A 13 -2.53 12.67 1.66
CA SER A 13 -1.26 12.02 1.37
C SER A 13 -0.55 11.69 2.67
N CYS A 14 -0.57 10.43 3.07
CA CYS A 14 0.14 9.97 4.26
C CYS A 14 1.65 9.82 3.98
N LYS A 15 2.49 10.24 4.93
CA LYS A 15 3.95 10.01 4.88
C LYS A 15 4.24 8.52 5.02
N VAL A 16 5.19 7.99 4.25
CA VAL A 16 5.64 6.60 4.38
C VAL A 16 6.15 6.34 5.79
N PHE A 17 5.64 5.28 6.42
CA PHE A 17 6.09 4.85 7.74
C PHE A 17 7.42 4.08 7.61
N PRO A 18 8.42 4.29 8.50
CA PRO A 18 9.65 3.50 8.47
C PRO A 18 9.35 2.03 8.74
N LEU A 19 9.68 1.15 7.79
CA LEU A 19 9.52 -0.29 7.94
C LEU A 19 10.82 -0.93 8.45
N MET A 20 10.69 -2.00 9.23
CA MET A 20 11.85 -2.83 9.57
C MET A 20 12.40 -3.48 8.28
N PRO A 21 13.70 -3.81 8.19
CA PRO A 21 14.28 -4.38 6.96
C PRO A 21 13.49 -5.58 6.41
N ARG A 22 13.11 -6.51 7.30
CA ARG A 22 12.29 -7.68 6.94
C ARG A 22 10.90 -7.35 6.38
N GLU A 23 10.31 -6.23 6.79
CA GLU A 23 9.00 -5.77 6.31
C GLU A 23 9.15 -5.03 4.99
N GLN A 24 10.26 -4.31 4.80
CA GLN A 24 10.60 -3.68 3.54
C GLN A 24 10.84 -4.72 2.43
N ASP A 25 11.56 -5.81 2.73
CA ASP A 25 11.78 -6.90 1.77
C ASP A 25 10.45 -7.52 1.34
N LYS A 26 9.53 -7.74 2.29
CA LYS A 26 8.18 -8.23 2.01
C LYS A 26 7.35 -7.24 1.21
N LEU A 27 7.45 -5.96 1.50
CA LEU A 27 6.79 -4.92 0.71
C LEU A 27 7.26 -4.97 -0.74
N ASN A 28 8.57 -5.08 -0.96
CA ASN A 28 9.14 -5.12 -2.30
C ASN A 28 8.65 -6.35 -3.08
N THR A 29 8.67 -7.54 -2.46
CA THR A 29 8.13 -8.76 -3.08
C THR A 29 6.64 -8.61 -3.41
N PHE A 30 5.85 -8.12 -2.45
CA PHE A 30 4.40 -7.90 -2.64
C PHE A 30 4.12 -6.94 -3.80
N LEU A 31 4.88 -5.83 -3.91
CA LEU A 31 4.74 -4.87 -5.00
C LEU A 31 5.10 -5.51 -6.34
N GLN A 32 6.21 -6.26 -6.41
CA GLN A 32 6.66 -6.92 -7.64
C GLN A 32 5.60 -7.91 -8.16
N GLU A 33 5.11 -8.81 -7.30
CA GLU A 33 4.08 -9.79 -7.67
C GLU A 33 2.79 -9.13 -8.19
N ASN A 34 2.38 -8.01 -7.57
CA ASN A 34 1.16 -7.29 -7.98
C ASN A 34 1.36 -6.43 -9.24
N LEU A 35 2.59 -5.96 -9.50
CA LEU A 35 2.94 -5.31 -10.76
C LEU A 35 2.98 -6.32 -11.90
N ASP A 36 3.59 -7.48 -11.68
CA ASP A 36 3.70 -8.55 -12.68
C ASP A 36 2.33 -9.13 -13.06
N SER A 37 1.43 -9.25 -12.08
CA SER A 37 0.04 -9.66 -12.31
C SER A 37 -0.87 -8.54 -12.82
N SER A 38 -0.34 -7.32 -13.00
CA SER A 38 -1.09 -6.12 -13.43
C SER A 38 -2.27 -5.76 -12.51
N HIS A 39 -2.25 -6.19 -11.25
CA HIS A 39 -3.24 -5.79 -10.25
C HIS A 39 -3.04 -4.33 -9.80
N ILE A 40 -1.79 -3.85 -9.82
CA ILE A 40 -1.44 -2.46 -9.52
C ILE A 40 -0.55 -1.87 -10.61
N CYS A 41 -0.45 -0.54 -10.63
CA CYS A 41 0.47 0.18 -11.51
C CYS A 41 1.01 1.44 -10.79
N PRO A 42 2.19 1.95 -11.20
CA PRO A 42 2.68 3.23 -10.70
C PRO A 42 1.69 4.36 -11.02
N SER A 43 1.45 5.24 -10.05
CA SER A 43 0.54 6.38 -10.23
C SER A 43 1.10 7.66 -9.61
N LYS A 44 0.64 8.81 -10.10
CA LYS A 44 0.92 10.14 -9.53
C LYS A 44 -0.35 10.69 -8.89
N SER A 45 -0.88 9.95 -7.92
CA SER A 45 -2.12 10.29 -7.21
C SER A 45 -1.87 11.40 -6.17
N PRO A 46 -2.78 12.39 -6.03
CA PRO A 46 -2.75 13.31 -4.89
C PRO A 46 -3.18 12.64 -3.57
N MET A 47 -3.73 11.42 -3.65
CA MET A 47 -4.11 10.58 -2.52
C MET A 47 -3.12 9.43 -2.34
N ALA A 48 -2.66 9.22 -1.11
CA ALA A 48 -1.81 8.10 -0.73
C ALA A 48 -2.17 7.59 0.66
N SER A 49 -2.31 6.27 0.77
CA SER A 49 -2.57 5.56 2.02
C SER A 49 -1.34 4.76 2.46
N LEU A 50 -1.21 4.54 3.77
CA LEU A 50 -0.14 3.72 4.32
C LEU A 50 -0.38 2.24 4.07
N VAL A 51 0.72 1.49 3.94
CA VAL A 51 0.74 0.02 3.94
C VAL A 51 1.60 -0.45 5.10
N PHE A 52 1.11 -1.44 5.83
CA PHE A 52 1.84 -2.13 6.89
C PHE A 52 1.47 -3.61 6.87
N PHE A 53 2.38 -4.45 7.38
CA PHE A 53 2.16 -5.88 7.48
C PHE A 53 1.74 -6.25 8.90
N ILE A 54 0.72 -7.11 9.01
CA ILE A 54 0.28 -7.66 10.29
C ILE A 54 0.88 -9.05 10.42
N LYS A 55 1.60 -9.30 11.52
CA LYS A 55 2.15 -10.62 11.81
C LYS A 55 1.00 -11.61 12.08
N LYS A 56 0.95 -12.70 11.33
CA LYS A 56 0.03 -13.82 11.55
C LYS A 56 0.46 -14.66 12.75
N LYS A 57 -0.47 -15.46 13.27
CA LYS A 57 -0.26 -16.30 14.46
C LYS A 57 0.89 -17.31 14.29
N ASP A 58 1.12 -17.80 13.08
CA ASP A 58 2.22 -18.70 12.71
C ASP A 58 3.58 -17.98 12.63
N GLY A 59 3.60 -16.67 12.85
CA GLY A 59 4.79 -15.85 12.83
C GLY A 59 5.18 -15.33 11.45
N SER A 60 4.41 -15.67 10.42
CA SER A 60 4.54 -15.09 9.09
C SER A 60 4.00 -13.66 9.04
N PHE A 61 4.37 -12.95 7.99
CA PHE A 61 3.71 -11.72 7.55
C PHE A 61 3.25 -11.96 6.12
#